data_AF-M4TBT3-F1
#
_entry.id   AF-M4TBT3-F1
#
_cell.length_a   1.000
_cell.length_b   1.000
_cell.length_c   1.000
_cell.angle_alpha   90.00
_cell.angle_beta   90.00
_cell.angle_gamma   90.00
#
_symmetry.space_group_name_H-M   'P 1'
#
loop_
_entity.id
_entity.type
_entity.pdbx_description
1 polymer ?
#
loop_
_entity_poly.entity_id
_entity_poly.type
_entity_poly.pdbx_seq_one_letter_code
_entity_poly.pdbx_strand_id
1 'polypeptide(L)'
;MFQEVVTAVIFAVSSAQAAHENVKEIRDMCGLYGLLIQPIADSQIVSTDGTTKENPRVEMQTVIRKIIDLNLTVIEKPIAEAFAPKTPAPDAKKLKTEQSDVQGYFKEIDVSTITTMIESSKDLAEKMKLSRELGKKFALSLYPATKLKLRKALAHLTTEALKKQASLNTLLGTITGKKLAIRQKMVEALNGPAAKPEQSVSDVVADTPYTAVLAPTTFQREGTDRDNTCEKAATSSAKKAGHALATDMICLCAVQANGGGNNFCGEGSSGESNAITGNKDVAKATKLWVTIVKLCDAFHGQKQATLTPSALSTALTAIFSHIGRNYIAVTVAPAHTALVEKRRHFLGFHTIYKTGPSCKAPANTATTAGKGVFIDYSAK
;
A
#
# COMPACT_ATOMS: atom_id res chain seq x y z
N MET A 1 -34.26 12.60 -7.95
CA MET A 1 -33.97 11.21 -8.35
C MET A 1 -32.81 10.56 -7.58
N PHE A 2 -31.90 11.30 -6.94
CA PHE A 2 -30.80 10.75 -6.11
C PHE A 2 -31.17 10.41 -4.66
N GLN A 3 -32.40 10.69 -4.24
CA GLN A 3 -32.83 10.54 -2.86
C GLN A 3 -33.52 9.18 -2.60
N GLU A 4 -34.03 8.52 -3.64
CA GLU A 4 -34.72 7.22 -3.50
C GLU A 4 -33.75 6.03 -3.43
N VAL A 5 -32.50 6.18 -3.91
CA VAL A 5 -31.49 5.11 -3.83
C VAL A 5 -30.88 5.02 -2.43
N VAL A 6 -30.85 6.12 -1.67
CA VAL A 6 -30.27 6.16 -0.32
C VAL A 6 -31.27 5.63 0.74
N THR A 7 -32.58 5.68 0.47
CA THR A 7 -33.61 5.27 1.43
C THR A 7 -33.87 3.75 1.47
N ALA A 8 -33.37 2.97 0.51
CA ALA A 8 -33.52 1.51 0.52
C ALA A 8 -32.57 0.77 1.48
N VAL A 9 -31.58 1.45 2.07
CA VAL A 9 -30.54 0.81 2.92
C VAL A 9 -30.85 0.90 4.42
N ILE A 10 -31.93 1.59 4.82
CA ILE A 10 -32.31 1.77 6.22
C ILE A 10 -33.79 1.41 6.44
N PHE A 11 -34.11 0.12 6.44
CA PHE A 11 -35.28 -0.36 7.18
C PHE A 11 -34.96 -1.66 7.92
N ALA A 12 -35.01 -1.56 9.24
CA ALA A 12 -35.02 -2.70 10.15
C ALA A 12 -36.47 -2.96 10.57
N VAL A 13 -37.05 -4.10 10.19
CA VAL A 13 -38.05 -4.85 11.01
C VAL A 13 -37.95 -6.33 10.65
N SER A 14 -37.93 -7.15 11.69
CA SER A 14 -37.99 -8.61 11.72
C SER A 14 -39.10 -9.21 10.85
N SER A 15 -38.72 -9.83 9.73
CA SER A 15 -39.47 -10.93 9.10
C SER A 15 -38.59 -11.66 8.08
N ALA A 16 -38.09 -12.85 8.46
CA ALA A 16 -37.72 -14.02 7.66
C ALA A 16 -37.30 -13.88 6.18
N GLN A 17 -36.64 -12.79 5.77
CA GLN A 17 -35.97 -12.68 4.49
C GLN A 17 -34.49 -12.48 4.76
N ALA A 18 -33.76 -13.56 4.57
CA ALA A 18 -32.32 -13.73 4.69
C ALA A 18 -31.41 -12.79 3.90
N ALA A 19 -31.98 -11.83 3.18
CA ALA A 19 -31.23 -10.93 2.35
C ALA A 19 -30.45 -9.96 3.25
N HIS A 20 -29.19 -9.72 2.90
CA HIS A 20 -28.31 -8.71 3.48
C HIS A 20 -27.83 -8.96 4.91
N GLU A 21 -27.97 -10.19 5.43
CA GLU A 21 -27.59 -10.48 6.82
C GLU A 21 -26.09 -10.25 7.12
N ASN A 22 -25.19 -10.43 6.15
CA ASN A 22 -23.75 -10.16 6.27
C ASN A 22 -23.31 -8.78 5.74
N VAL A 23 -24.26 -7.90 5.35
CA VAL A 23 -23.92 -6.62 4.71
C VAL A 23 -23.07 -5.71 5.62
N LYS A 24 -23.25 -5.81 6.95
CA LYS A 24 -22.52 -4.98 7.92
C LYS A 24 -21.06 -5.42 8.00
N GLU A 25 -20.81 -6.72 8.09
CA GLU A 25 -19.49 -7.32 8.06
C GLU A 25 -18.78 -6.98 6.76
N ILE A 26 -19.45 -7.15 5.61
CA ILE A 26 -18.86 -6.86 4.31
C ILE A 26 -18.52 -5.39 4.14
N ARG A 27 -19.38 -4.47 4.59
CA ARG A 27 -19.07 -3.04 4.56
C ARG A 27 -17.81 -2.71 5.35
N ASP A 28 -17.64 -3.26 6.55
CA ASP A 28 -16.46 -2.98 7.37
C ASP A 28 -15.21 -3.66 6.79
N MET A 29 -15.35 -4.86 6.20
CA MET A 29 -14.30 -5.51 5.43
C MET A 29 -13.93 -4.74 4.15
N CYS A 30 -14.89 -4.09 3.49
CA CYS A 30 -14.64 -3.17 2.38
C CYS A 30 -13.83 -1.95 2.83
N GLY A 31 -14.09 -1.44 4.04
CA GLY A 31 -13.25 -0.40 4.65
C GLY A 31 -11.78 -0.81 4.75
N LEU A 32 -11.50 -2.04 5.18
CA LEU A 32 -10.15 -2.59 5.20
C LEU A 32 -9.59 -2.82 3.78
N TYR A 33 -10.35 -3.44 2.88
CA TYR A 33 -9.98 -3.63 1.47
C TYR A 33 -9.51 -2.31 0.86
N GLY A 34 -10.28 -1.25 1.12
CA GLY A 34 -9.98 0.09 0.68
C GLY A 34 -8.66 0.68 1.14
N LEU A 35 -8.26 0.39 2.37
CA LEU A 35 -6.95 0.81 2.87
C LEU A 35 -5.83 0.02 2.21
N LEU A 36 -6.03 -1.29 1.98
CA LEU A 36 -5.03 -2.18 1.39
C LEU A 36 -4.72 -1.84 -0.08
N ILE A 37 -5.68 -1.26 -0.82
CA ILE A 37 -5.49 -0.89 -2.22
C ILE A 37 -5.00 0.56 -2.43
N GLN A 38 -4.92 1.38 -1.38
CA GLN A 38 -4.50 2.77 -1.52
C GLN A 38 -3.04 2.93 -1.98
N PRO A 39 -2.68 4.07 -2.60
CA PRO A 39 -1.28 4.47 -2.75
C PRO A 39 -0.57 4.57 -1.41
N ILE A 40 0.70 4.17 -1.37
CA ILE A 40 1.56 4.43 -0.21
C ILE A 40 2.28 5.75 -0.47
N ALA A 41 1.72 6.87 0.02
CA ALA A 41 2.20 8.21 -0.28
C ALA A 41 3.69 8.41 0.05
N ASP A 42 4.39 9.16 -0.79
CA ASP A 42 5.75 9.65 -0.52
C ASP A 42 5.79 10.58 0.69
N SER A 43 6.92 10.55 1.40
CA SER A 43 7.20 11.54 2.43
C SER A 43 7.52 12.87 1.76
N GLN A 44 6.69 13.88 2.03
CA GLN A 44 6.87 15.24 1.53
C GLN A 44 7.44 16.11 2.65
N ILE A 45 8.33 17.04 2.29
CA ILE A 45 8.70 18.16 3.16
C ILE A 45 7.81 19.35 2.84
N VAL A 46 7.52 20.15 3.86
CA VAL A 46 6.88 21.45 3.68
C VAL A 46 7.99 22.45 3.36
N SER A 47 7.84 23.19 2.27
CA SER A 47 8.81 24.21 1.85
C SER A 47 8.89 25.33 2.89
N THR A 48 9.86 26.21 2.71
CA THR A 48 10.04 27.39 3.59
C THR A 48 8.87 28.38 3.56
N ASP A 49 7.99 28.31 2.55
CA ASP A 49 6.75 29.11 2.50
C ASP A 49 5.61 28.52 3.37
N GLY A 50 5.80 27.32 3.93
CA GLY A 50 4.84 26.67 4.82
C GLY A 50 3.68 25.96 4.10
N THR A 51 3.62 26.01 2.77
CA THR A 51 2.45 25.57 1.99
C THR A 51 2.81 24.62 0.85
N THR A 52 3.97 24.77 0.23
CA THR A 52 4.39 23.93 -0.89
C THR A 52 4.95 22.61 -0.38
N LYS A 53 4.43 21.49 -0.88
CA LYS A 53 4.96 20.16 -0.56
C LYS A 53 5.99 19.76 -1.59
N GLU A 54 7.23 19.61 -1.16
CA GLU A 54 8.36 19.34 -2.05
C GLU A 54 8.92 17.93 -1.83
N ASN A 55 9.50 17.38 -2.90
CA ASN A 55 10.24 16.13 -2.79
C ASN A 55 11.58 16.41 -2.10
N PRO A 56 11.87 15.80 -0.94
CA PRO A 56 13.10 16.07 -0.18
C PRO A 56 14.39 15.87 -0.99
N ARG A 57 14.36 14.96 -1.98
CA ARG A 57 15.49 14.70 -2.87
C ARG A 57 15.77 15.88 -3.79
N VAL A 58 14.74 16.46 -4.39
CA VAL A 58 14.86 17.56 -5.35
C VAL A 58 15.37 18.81 -4.65
N GLU A 59 14.84 19.11 -3.47
CA GLU A 59 15.32 20.25 -2.68
C GLU A 59 16.76 20.08 -2.21
N MET A 60 17.10 18.91 -1.68
CA MET A 60 18.48 18.64 -1.27
C MET A 60 19.46 18.74 -2.45
N GLN A 61 19.10 18.20 -3.62
CA GLN A 61 19.91 18.33 -4.84
C GLN A 61 20.08 19.79 -5.25
N THR A 62 19.03 20.60 -5.15
CA THR A 62 19.08 22.03 -5.46
C THR A 62 20.00 22.80 -4.51
N VAL A 63 19.91 22.54 -3.20
CA VAL A 63 20.76 23.18 -2.19
C VAL A 63 22.22 22.78 -2.37
N ILE A 64 22.51 21.50 -2.59
CA ILE A 64 23.88 21.00 -2.78
C ILE A 64 24.50 21.60 -4.04
N ARG A 65 23.74 21.68 -5.13
CA ARG A 65 24.22 22.31 -6.37
C ARG A 65 24.60 23.76 -6.13
N LYS A 66 23.80 24.53 -5.39
CA LYS A 66 24.14 25.91 -5.00
C LYS A 66 25.40 25.99 -4.15
N ILE A 67 25.60 25.06 -3.22
CA ILE A 67 26.82 24.99 -2.38
C ILE A 67 28.06 24.66 -3.22
N ILE A 68 27.94 23.71 -4.15
CA ILE A 68 29.02 23.36 -5.09
C ILE A 68 29.35 24.55 -5.98
N ASP A 69 28.34 25.21 -6.57
CA ASP A 69 28.53 26.39 -7.42
C ASP A 69 29.27 27.51 -6.65
N LEU A 70 28.87 27.78 -5.41
CA LEU A 70 29.57 28.74 -4.54
C LEU A 70 31.03 28.36 -4.30
N ASN A 71 31.30 27.09 -3.98
CA ASN A 71 32.67 26.61 -3.79
C ASN A 71 33.51 26.75 -5.07
N LEU A 72 32.95 26.44 -6.24
CA LEU A 72 33.59 26.61 -7.55
C LEU A 72 33.99 28.07 -7.86
N THR A 73 33.38 29.07 -7.21
CA THR A 73 33.79 30.49 -7.40
C THR A 73 35.09 30.89 -6.67
N VAL A 74 35.51 30.10 -5.68
CA VAL A 74 36.66 30.40 -4.80
C VAL A 74 37.80 29.37 -4.86
N ILE A 75 37.61 28.25 -5.58
CA ILE A 75 38.64 27.22 -5.75
C ILE A 75 39.90 27.75 -6.42
N GLU A 76 41.00 27.03 -6.23
CA GLU A 76 42.29 27.39 -6.81
C GLU A 76 42.29 27.19 -8.31
N LYS A 77 43.03 28.05 -9.02
CA LYS A 77 43.11 28.03 -10.48
C LYS A 77 43.48 26.64 -11.04
N PRO A 78 44.46 25.89 -10.49
CA PRO A 78 44.76 24.54 -10.96
C PRO A 78 43.58 23.56 -10.82
N ILE A 79 42.79 23.69 -9.75
CA ILE A 79 41.59 22.86 -9.51
C ILE A 79 40.47 23.27 -10.47
N ALA A 80 40.27 24.56 -10.71
CA ALA A 80 39.30 25.06 -11.67
C ALA A 80 39.62 24.58 -13.10
N GLU A 81 40.90 24.57 -13.47
CA GLU A 81 41.38 24.07 -14.76
C GLU A 81 41.25 22.56 -14.91
N ALA A 82 41.32 21.81 -13.81
CA ALA A 82 41.04 20.37 -13.79
C ALA A 82 39.57 20.06 -14.06
N PHE A 83 38.66 20.95 -13.62
CA PHE A 83 37.22 20.85 -13.89
C PHE A 83 36.75 21.53 -15.17
N ALA A 84 37.63 22.26 -15.87
CA ALA A 84 37.24 23.01 -17.06
C ALA A 84 36.64 22.07 -18.12
N PRO A 85 35.53 22.46 -18.78
CA PRO A 85 34.90 21.64 -19.80
C PRO A 85 35.88 21.40 -20.97
N LYS A 86 36.27 20.13 -21.15
CA LYS A 86 37.19 19.62 -22.18
C LYS A 86 36.54 18.44 -22.90
N THR A 87 37.06 18.08 -24.07
CA THR A 87 36.63 16.90 -24.84
C THR A 87 37.82 15.94 -24.99
N PRO A 88 37.78 14.72 -24.44
CA PRO A 88 36.71 14.15 -23.60
C PRO A 88 36.58 14.86 -22.24
N ALA A 89 35.41 14.71 -21.60
CA ALA A 89 35.14 15.29 -20.29
C ALA A 89 36.18 14.82 -19.26
N PRO A 90 36.51 15.65 -18.25
CA PRO A 90 37.38 15.24 -17.16
C PRO A 90 36.88 13.95 -16.51
N ASP A 91 37.80 13.01 -16.27
CA ASP A 91 37.48 11.74 -15.62
C ASP A 91 37.69 11.87 -14.11
N ALA A 92 36.59 11.77 -13.36
CA ALA A 92 36.57 11.86 -11.91
C ALA A 92 37.54 10.89 -11.22
N LYS A 93 37.76 9.68 -11.77
CA LYS A 93 38.70 8.72 -11.20
C LYS A 93 40.15 9.15 -11.40
N LYS A 94 40.47 9.74 -12.55
CA LYS A 94 41.84 10.21 -12.87
C LYS A 94 42.26 11.40 -12.02
N LEU A 95 41.33 12.24 -11.56
CA LEU A 95 41.63 13.35 -10.65
C LEU A 95 42.09 12.91 -9.26
N LYS A 96 41.91 11.63 -8.91
CA LYS A 96 42.36 11.05 -7.64
C LYS A 96 43.69 10.30 -7.74
N THR A 97 44.26 10.13 -8.95
CA THR A 97 45.50 9.35 -9.12
C THR A 97 46.72 10.23 -8.94
N GLU A 98 47.88 9.60 -8.67
CA GLU A 98 49.17 10.28 -8.49
C GLU A 98 49.63 11.07 -9.73
N GLN A 99 49.01 10.82 -10.87
CA GLN A 99 49.24 11.52 -12.13
C GLN A 99 48.50 12.88 -12.21
N SER A 100 47.68 13.20 -11.22
CA SER A 100 46.96 14.48 -11.15
C SER A 100 47.63 15.43 -10.18
N ASP A 101 48.04 16.61 -10.68
CA ASP A 101 48.64 17.69 -9.88
C ASP A 101 47.69 18.23 -8.77
N VAL A 102 46.41 17.85 -8.82
CA VAL A 102 45.37 18.24 -7.87
C VAL A 102 44.88 17.07 -7.01
N GLN A 103 45.56 15.91 -7.02
CA GLN A 103 45.11 14.72 -6.29
C GLN A 103 44.90 14.96 -4.80
N GLY A 104 45.71 15.82 -4.17
CA GLY A 104 45.64 16.12 -2.75
C GLY A 104 44.31 16.72 -2.34
N TYR A 105 43.65 17.44 -3.26
CA TYR A 105 42.31 17.99 -3.07
C TYR A 105 41.21 16.94 -3.18
N PHE A 106 41.40 15.92 -4.03
CA PHE A 106 40.39 14.92 -4.36
C PHE A 106 40.51 13.60 -3.59
N LYS A 107 41.61 13.38 -2.86
CA LYS A 107 41.93 12.10 -2.21
C LYS A 107 40.80 11.59 -1.30
N GLU A 108 40.19 12.49 -0.51
CA GLU A 108 39.12 12.15 0.44
C GLU A 108 37.70 12.34 -0.13
N ILE A 109 37.57 12.84 -1.37
CA ILE A 109 36.28 13.09 -2.01
C ILE A 109 35.87 11.85 -2.82
N ASP A 110 34.65 11.35 -2.66
CA ASP A 110 34.19 10.19 -3.43
C ASP A 110 34.05 10.51 -4.93
N VAL A 111 34.17 9.49 -5.79
CA VAL A 111 34.15 9.67 -7.24
C VAL A 111 32.81 10.26 -7.73
N SER A 112 31.68 9.92 -7.11
CA SER A 112 30.36 10.41 -7.53
C SER A 112 30.19 11.91 -7.26
N THR A 113 30.76 12.38 -6.15
CA THR A 113 30.87 13.81 -5.84
C THR A 113 31.73 14.53 -6.88
N ILE A 114 32.91 13.99 -7.22
CA ILE A 114 33.80 14.62 -8.20
C ILE A 114 33.10 14.72 -9.57
N THR A 115 32.35 13.69 -9.98
CA THR A 115 31.49 13.74 -11.17
C THR A 115 30.46 14.85 -11.08
N THR A 116 29.78 15.00 -9.94
CA THR A 116 28.80 16.08 -9.71
C THR A 116 29.45 17.47 -9.80
N MET A 117 30.69 17.61 -9.31
CA MET A 117 31.46 18.87 -9.42
C MET A 117 31.85 19.18 -10.87
N ILE A 118 32.23 18.17 -11.67
CA ILE A 118 32.50 18.33 -13.12
C ILE A 118 31.24 18.73 -13.88
N GLU A 119 30.09 18.12 -13.57
CA GLU A 119 28.81 18.47 -14.19
C GLU A 119 28.38 19.90 -13.83
N SER A 120 28.54 20.28 -12.55
CA SER A 120 28.22 21.62 -12.07
C SER A 120 29.15 22.68 -12.66
N SER A 121 30.45 22.38 -12.83
CA SER A 121 31.39 23.32 -13.47
C SER A 121 31.01 23.60 -14.92
N LYS A 122 30.59 22.57 -15.67
CA LYS A 122 30.11 22.71 -17.04
C LYS A 122 28.86 23.57 -17.11
N ASP A 123 27.85 23.25 -16.29
CA ASP A 123 26.59 23.99 -16.26
C ASP A 123 26.79 25.45 -15.82
N LEU A 124 27.66 25.69 -14.83
CA LEU A 124 28.01 27.04 -14.40
C LEU A 124 28.68 27.83 -15.55
N ALA A 125 29.61 27.21 -16.28
CA ALA A 125 30.26 27.82 -17.43
C ALA A 125 29.27 28.15 -18.56
N GLU A 126 28.28 27.29 -18.82
CA GLU A 126 27.21 27.53 -19.79
C GLU A 126 26.27 28.64 -19.34
N LYS A 127 25.82 28.63 -18.08
CA LYS A 127 24.98 29.68 -17.49
C LYS A 127 25.66 31.04 -17.49
N MET A 128 26.97 31.09 -17.20
CA MET A 128 27.77 32.30 -17.27
C MET A 128 27.89 32.85 -18.71
N LYS A 129 27.88 31.99 -19.73
CA LYS A 129 27.83 32.41 -21.15
C LYS A 129 26.46 32.96 -21.54
N LEU A 130 25.38 32.31 -21.09
CA LEU A 130 24.00 32.65 -21.45
C LEU A 130 23.47 33.91 -20.75
N SER A 131 23.95 34.21 -19.54
CA SER A 131 23.41 35.29 -18.73
C SER A 131 24.48 36.35 -18.43
N ARG A 132 24.57 37.35 -19.31
CA ARG A 132 25.50 38.49 -19.16
C ARG A 132 25.33 39.22 -17.81
N GLU A 133 24.14 39.18 -17.21
CA GLU A 133 23.83 39.73 -15.88
C GLU A 133 24.17 38.81 -14.71
N LEU A 134 23.91 37.49 -14.82
CA LEU A 134 24.22 36.52 -13.77
C LEU A 134 25.74 36.29 -13.70
N GLY A 135 26.41 36.30 -14.86
CA GLY A 135 27.85 36.41 -14.97
C GLY A 135 28.41 37.64 -14.26
N LYS A 136 27.70 38.80 -14.26
CA LYS A 136 28.07 39.98 -13.47
C LYS A 136 27.72 39.87 -11.97
N LYS A 137 26.60 39.22 -11.61
CA LYS A 137 26.15 38.99 -10.22
C LYS A 137 27.02 37.96 -9.48
N PHE A 138 27.46 36.90 -10.16
CA PHE A 138 28.42 35.90 -9.67
C PHE A 138 29.88 36.23 -9.96
N ALA A 139 30.15 37.15 -10.91
CA ALA A 139 31.37 37.97 -10.87
C ALA A 139 31.27 39.06 -9.80
N LEU A 140 30.80 38.68 -8.61
CA LEU A 140 31.54 39.05 -7.41
C LEU A 140 32.97 38.58 -7.66
N SER A 141 33.75 39.43 -8.31
CA SER A 141 35.19 39.32 -8.40
C SER A 141 35.68 39.55 -6.98
N LEU A 142 35.46 38.55 -6.13
CA LEU A 142 35.93 38.54 -4.77
C LEU A 142 37.43 38.78 -4.90
N TYR A 143 37.91 39.84 -4.26
CA TYR A 143 39.33 40.14 -4.24
C TYR A 143 40.10 38.86 -3.86
N PRO A 144 41.29 38.61 -4.42
CA PRO A 144 42.04 37.37 -4.17
C PRO A 144 42.17 37.02 -2.68
N ALA A 145 42.37 38.03 -1.82
CA ALA A 145 42.41 37.88 -0.37
C ALA A 145 41.08 37.37 0.24
N THR A 146 39.93 37.81 -0.29
CA THR A 146 38.60 37.36 0.15
C THR A 146 38.33 35.93 -0.30
N LYS A 147 38.73 35.56 -1.54
CA LYS A 147 38.65 34.16 -2.01
C LYS A 147 39.45 33.22 -1.11
N LEU A 148 40.67 33.63 -0.74
CA LEU A 148 41.54 32.85 0.14
C LEU A 148 40.90 32.62 1.52
N LYS A 149 40.28 33.66 2.11
CA LYS A 149 39.59 33.57 3.40
C LYS A 149 38.35 32.67 3.35
N LEU A 150 37.58 32.71 2.27
CA LEU A 150 36.33 31.95 2.13
C LEU A 150 36.55 30.49 1.71
N ARG A 151 37.68 30.17 1.08
CA ARG A 151 37.96 28.84 0.51
C ARG A 151 37.79 27.71 1.52
N LYS A 152 38.37 27.85 2.71
CA LYS A 152 38.28 26.81 3.75
C LYS A 152 36.84 26.60 4.23
N ALA A 153 36.09 27.69 4.41
CA ALA A 153 34.71 27.64 4.86
C ALA A 153 33.78 27.01 3.80
N LEU A 154 33.93 27.39 2.52
CA LEU A 154 33.12 26.86 1.43
C LEU A 154 33.48 25.40 1.08
N ALA A 155 34.75 25.02 1.18
CA ALA A 155 35.17 23.63 1.06
C ALA A 155 34.56 22.77 2.18
N HIS A 156 34.61 23.25 3.44
CA HIS A 156 33.99 22.55 4.56
C HIS A 156 32.47 22.42 4.40
N LEU A 157 31.79 23.50 4.01
CA LEU A 157 30.35 23.48 3.74
C LEU A 157 29.98 22.48 2.63
N THR A 158 30.78 22.41 1.57
CA THR A 158 30.61 21.43 0.49
C THR A 158 30.73 20.00 1.02
N THR A 159 31.78 19.71 1.78
CA THR A 159 31.99 18.38 2.39
C THR A 159 30.81 17.98 3.29
N GLU A 160 30.34 18.88 4.15
CA GLU A 160 29.20 18.60 5.03
C GLU A 160 27.89 18.41 4.25
N ALA A 161 27.64 19.22 3.22
CA ALA A 161 26.46 19.09 2.36
C ALA A 161 26.41 17.72 1.65
N LEU A 162 27.56 17.26 1.16
CA LEU A 162 27.69 15.95 0.50
C LEU A 162 27.50 14.79 1.47
N LYS A 163 28.05 14.88 2.69
CA LYS A 163 27.78 13.89 3.76
C LYS A 163 26.27 13.80 4.06
N LYS A 164 25.59 14.94 4.12
CA LYS A 164 24.13 14.98 4.30
C LYS A 164 23.37 14.43 3.08
N GLN A 165 23.86 14.65 1.86
CA GLN A 165 23.31 14.04 0.66
C GLN A 165 23.37 12.52 0.71
N ALA A 166 24.54 11.96 1.05
CA ALA A 166 24.73 10.53 1.15
C ALA A 166 23.80 9.93 2.22
N SER A 167 23.69 10.60 3.37
CA SER A 167 22.77 10.20 4.45
C SER A 167 21.30 10.22 3.99
N LEU A 168 20.88 11.26 3.26
CA LEU A 168 19.53 11.37 2.73
C LEU A 168 19.25 10.30 1.68
N ASN A 169 20.20 10.03 0.77
CA ASN A 169 20.06 8.99 -0.25
C ASN A 169 19.89 7.60 0.40
N THR A 170 20.66 7.30 1.46
CA THR A 170 20.49 6.08 2.24
C THR A 170 19.10 5.99 2.87
N LEU A 171 18.62 7.10 3.45
CA LEU A 171 17.29 7.16 4.06
C LEU A 171 16.18 6.96 3.03
N LEU A 172 16.28 7.61 1.86
CA LEU A 172 15.34 7.45 0.76
C LEU A 172 15.33 6.02 0.23
N GLY A 173 16.50 5.39 0.05
CA GLY A 173 16.58 3.97 -0.32
C GLY A 173 15.90 3.07 0.72
N THR A 174 16.08 3.38 2.01
CA THR A 174 15.39 2.68 3.11
C THR A 174 13.87 2.87 3.04
N ILE A 175 13.38 4.08 2.76
CA ILE A 175 11.95 4.38 2.62
C ILE A 175 11.35 3.58 1.46
N THR A 176 12.01 3.59 0.30
CA THR A 176 11.58 2.80 -0.87
C THR A 176 11.50 1.30 -0.54
N GLY A 177 12.51 0.76 0.14
CA GLY A 177 12.51 -0.64 0.59
C GLY A 177 11.36 -0.94 1.56
N LYS A 178 11.06 -0.03 2.50
CA LYS A 178 9.93 -0.19 3.42
C LYS A 178 8.57 -0.10 2.72
N LYS A 179 8.40 0.83 1.78
CA LYS A 179 7.17 0.93 0.98
C LYS A 179 6.90 -0.37 0.21
N LEU A 180 7.93 -0.94 -0.41
CA LEU A 180 7.84 -2.22 -1.09
C LEU A 180 7.37 -3.33 -0.13
N ALA A 181 8.00 -3.44 1.03
CA ALA A 181 7.63 -4.44 2.04
C ALA A 181 6.19 -4.25 2.55
N ILE A 182 5.75 -3.01 2.77
CA ILE A 182 4.37 -2.69 3.17
C ILE A 182 3.39 -3.15 2.09
N ARG A 183 3.64 -2.81 0.82
CA ARG A 183 2.75 -3.22 -0.28
C ARG A 183 2.67 -4.75 -0.38
N GLN A 184 3.80 -5.45 -0.29
CA GLN A 184 3.82 -6.91 -0.29
C GLN A 184 2.94 -7.48 0.83
N LYS A 185 3.02 -6.92 2.04
CA LYS A 185 2.17 -7.32 3.16
C LYS A 185 0.69 -7.00 2.95
N MET A 186 0.37 -5.88 2.30
CA MET A 186 -1.02 -5.54 1.97
C MET A 186 -1.61 -6.49 0.91
N VAL A 187 -0.84 -6.83 -0.11
CA VAL A 187 -1.25 -7.81 -1.13
C VAL A 187 -1.39 -9.21 -0.53
N GLU A 188 -0.47 -9.61 0.34
CA GLU A 188 -0.54 -10.85 1.11
C GLU A 188 -1.78 -10.88 2.00
N ALA A 189 -2.10 -9.80 2.72
CA ALA A 189 -3.30 -9.72 3.54
C ALA A 189 -4.60 -9.77 2.71
N LEU A 190 -4.61 -9.15 1.53
CA LEU A 190 -5.76 -9.13 0.64
C LEU A 190 -6.03 -10.50 0.01
N ASN A 191 -4.99 -11.15 -0.51
CA ASN A 191 -5.09 -12.30 -1.40
C ASN A 191 -4.56 -13.61 -0.81
N GLY A 192 -3.92 -13.55 0.36
CA GLY A 192 -3.28 -14.68 1.04
C GLY A 192 -1.83 -14.89 0.62
N PRO A 193 -1.05 -15.63 1.43
CA PRO A 193 0.39 -15.85 1.19
C PRO A 193 0.70 -16.78 0.03
N ALA A 194 -0.29 -17.52 -0.46
CA ALA A 194 -0.17 -18.33 -1.67
C ALA A 194 -0.29 -17.51 -2.96
N ALA A 195 -0.82 -16.27 -2.89
CA ALA A 195 -0.91 -15.38 -4.03
C ALA A 195 0.47 -14.78 -4.29
N LYS A 196 1.07 -15.17 -5.42
CA LYS A 196 2.25 -14.50 -5.98
C LYS A 196 1.74 -13.49 -7.01
N PRO A 197 1.65 -12.19 -6.70
CA PRO A 197 1.46 -11.23 -7.78
C PRO A 197 2.62 -11.42 -8.78
N GLU A 198 2.31 -11.63 -10.06
CA GLU A 198 3.31 -11.67 -11.14
C GLU A 198 3.98 -10.31 -11.38
N GLN A 199 3.61 -9.30 -10.59
CA GLN A 199 3.96 -7.91 -10.79
C GLN A 199 5.42 -7.65 -10.45
N SER A 200 6.12 -6.99 -11.36
CA SER A 200 7.49 -6.53 -11.15
C SER A 200 7.55 -5.55 -9.98
N VAL A 201 8.70 -5.50 -9.32
CA VAL A 201 9.00 -4.59 -8.20
C VAL A 201 8.68 -3.12 -8.52
N SER A 202 8.72 -2.73 -9.80
CA SER A 202 8.34 -1.38 -10.27
C SER A 202 6.88 -1.02 -10.03
N ASP A 203 5.96 -1.98 -10.17
CA ASP A 203 4.51 -1.75 -10.13
C ASP A 203 4.00 -1.70 -8.67
N VAL A 204 4.79 -2.28 -7.76
CA VAL A 204 4.50 -2.40 -6.33
C VAL A 204 4.91 -1.13 -5.55
N VAL A 205 5.85 -0.35 -6.09
CA VAL A 205 6.40 0.87 -5.48
C VAL A 205 5.73 2.15 -6.00
N ALA A 206 4.91 2.06 -7.05
CA ALA A 206 4.25 3.21 -7.63
C ALA A 206 3.30 3.91 -6.63
N ASP A 207 3.24 5.24 -6.69
CA ASP A 207 2.27 6.09 -5.98
C ASP A 207 0.85 5.97 -6.58
N THR A 208 0.55 4.83 -7.20
CA THR A 208 -0.75 4.52 -7.76
C THR A 208 -1.50 3.56 -6.84
N PRO A 209 -2.85 3.58 -6.87
CA PRO A 209 -3.64 2.56 -6.20
C PRO A 209 -3.30 1.18 -6.75
N TYR A 210 -3.36 0.16 -5.89
CA TYR A 210 -3.28 -1.22 -6.31
C TYR A 210 -4.58 -1.61 -6.99
N THR A 211 -4.57 -1.68 -8.32
CA THR A 211 -5.75 -1.93 -9.15
C THR A 211 -5.85 -3.37 -9.65
N ALA A 212 -4.86 -4.22 -9.33
CA ALA A 212 -4.89 -5.61 -9.76
C ALA A 212 -5.95 -6.39 -8.97
N VAL A 213 -7.13 -6.51 -9.57
CA VAL A 213 -8.02 -7.62 -9.27
C VAL A 213 -7.33 -8.87 -9.78
N LEU A 214 -6.99 -9.79 -8.88
CA LEU A 214 -6.38 -11.05 -9.24
C LEU A 214 -7.20 -11.75 -10.34
N ALA A 215 -6.53 -12.10 -11.44
CA ALA A 215 -7.12 -12.90 -12.50
C ALA A 215 -7.62 -14.24 -11.93
N PRO A 216 -8.63 -14.90 -12.53
CA PRO A 216 -9.18 -16.17 -12.02
C PRO A 216 -8.15 -17.28 -11.79
N THR A 217 -7.03 -17.26 -12.50
CA THR A 217 -5.92 -18.21 -12.37
C THR A 217 -5.00 -17.95 -11.17
N THR A 218 -5.11 -16.78 -10.53
CA THR A 218 -4.25 -16.34 -9.42
C THR A 218 -4.93 -16.41 -8.05
N PHE A 219 -6.25 -16.57 -8.00
CA PHE A 219 -6.99 -16.76 -6.75
C PHE A 219 -6.76 -18.19 -6.21
N GLN A 220 -5.74 -18.37 -5.37
CA GLN A 220 -5.35 -19.66 -4.84
C GLN A 220 -6.27 -20.10 -3.70
N ARG A 221 -7.31 -20.85 -4.05
CA ARG A 221 -8.24 -21.46 -3.11
C ARG A 221 -8.09 -22.98 -3.09
N GLU A 222 -8.25 -23.57 -1.91
CA GLU A 222 -8.35 -25.01 -1.70
C GLU A 222 -9.75 -25.37 -1.21
N GLY A 223 -10.21 -26.56 -1.59
CA GLY A 223 -11.51 -27.09 -1.23
C GLY A 223 -12.37 -27.31 -2.46
N THR A 224 -13.21 -28.33 -2.38
CA THR A 224 -14.09 -28.75 -3.47
C THR A 224 -15.36 -27.92 -3.57
N ASP A 225 -15.68 -27.10 -2.57
CA ASP A 225 -16.91 -26.31 -2.49
C ASP A 225 -16.77 -25.18 -1.47
N ARG A 226 -17.85 -24.42 -1.26
CA ARG A 226 -17.93 -23.39 -0.22
C ARG A 226 -17.53 -23.94 1.14
N ASP A 227 -18.20 -24.97 1.64
CA ASP A 227 -18.04 -25.36 3.03
C ASP A 227 -16.66 -25.95 3.32
N ASN A 228 -16.04 -26.68 2.40
CA ASN A 228 -14.68 -27.22 2.57
C ASN A 228 -13.63 -26.11 2.76
N THR A 229 -13.79 -24.98 2.08
CA THR A 229 -12.90 -23.83 2.21
C THR A 229 -13.25 -22.94 3.40
N CYS A 230 -14.54 -22.76 3.68
CA CYS A 230 -15.06 -21.67 4.52
C CYS A 230 -15.49 -22.09 5.93
N GLU A 231 -15.62 -23.40 6.19
CA GLU A 231 -16.20 -23.87 7.46
C GLU A 231 -15.39 -23.38 8.67
N LYS A 232 -14.06 -23.41 8.60
CA LYS A 232 -13.15 -22.99 9.66
C LYS A 232 -11.97 -22.23 9.10
N ALA A 233 -11.50 -21.24 9.85
CA ALA A 233 -10.22 -20.61 9.61
C ALA A 233 -9.12 -21.67 9.77
N ALA A 234 -8.42 -22.01 8.68
CA ALA A 234 -7.38 -23.02 8.74
C ALA A 234 -6.13 -22.45 9.41
N THR A 235 -5.39 -23.27 10.15
CA THR A 235 -4.05 -22.92 10.66
C THR A 235 -2.94 -23.44 9.76
N SER A 236 -3.20 -24.52 9.03
CA SER A 236 -2.20 -25.26 8.24
C SER A 236 -2.27 -25.02 6.73
N SER A 237 -3.38 -24.49 6.21
CA SER A 237 -3.53 -24.21 4.77
C SER A 237 -3.81 -22.74 4.50
N ALA A 238 -2.84 -22.10 3.84
CA ALA A 238 -2.92 -20.73 3.35
C ALA A 238 -4.03 -20.47 2.30
N LYS A 239 -4.70 -21.53 1.82
CA LYS A 239 -5.68 -21.47 0.72
C LYS A 239 -7.13 -21.62 1.18
N LYS A 240 -7.36 -21.66 2.50
CA LYS A 240 -8.68 -21.70 3.13
C LYS A 240 -9.00 -20.37 3.82
N ALA A 241 -10.19 -20.25 4.38
CA ALA A 241 -10.60 -19.08 5.16
C ALA A 241 -9.59 -18.77 6.30
N GLY A 242 -9.55 -17.50 6.70
CA GLY A 242 -8.70 -16.96 7.77
C GLY A 242 -7.27 -16.62 7.36
N HIS A 243 -6.97 -16.59 6.06
CA HIS A 243 -5.64 -16.28 5.51
C HIS A 243 -5.63 -15.14 4.49
N ALA A 244 -6.79 -14.73 3.98
CA ALA A 244 -6.92 -13.69 2.97
C ALA A 244 -8.25 -12.97 3.13
N LEU A 245 -8.24 -11.64 3.09
CA LEU A 245 -9.45 -10.84 3.16
C LEU A 245 -10.45 -11.22 2.05
N ALA A 246 -9.97 -11.40 0.82
CA ALA A 246 -10.80 -11.76 -0.33
C ALA A 246 -11.49 -13.12 -0.15
N THR A 247 -10.76 -14.13 0.35
CA THR A 247 -11.32 -15.46 0.66
C THR A 247 -12.39 -15.36 1.75
N ASP A 248 -12.13 -14.58 2.79
CA ASP A 248 -13.06 -14.44 3.90
C ASP A 248 -14.35 -13.75 3.44
N MET A 249 -14.25 -12.67 2.65
CA MET A 249 -15.43 -12.00 2.09
C MET A 249 -16.23 -12.93 1.17
N ILE A 250 -15.57 -13.72 0.31
CA ILE A 250 -16.25 -14.75 -0.51
C ILE A 250 -16.99 -15.75 0.38
N CYS A 251 -16.36 -16.20 1.46
CA CYS A 251 -16.94 -17.17 2.39
C CYS A 251 -18.18 -16.65 3.13
N LEU A 252 -18.26 -15.33 3.36
CA LEU A 252 -19.42 -14.66 3.95
C LEU A 252 -20.54 -14.38 2.92
N CYS A 253 -20.27 -14.48 1.63
CA CYS A 253 -21.26 -14.21 0.58
C CYS A 253 -21.77 -15.45 -0.14
N ALA A 254 -20.96 -16.50 -0.20
CA ALA A 254 -21.25 -17.70 -0.97
C ALA A 254 -22.09 -18.72 -0.20
N VAL A 255 -22.89 -19.48 -0.93
CA VAL A 255 -23.62 -20.65 -0.46
C VAL A 255 -23.15 -21.91 -1.20
N GLN A 256 -23.27 -23.07 -0.55
CA GLN A 256 -23.09 -24.38 -1.15
C GLN A 256 -24.43 -24.90 -1.69
N ALA A 257 -24.82 -24.47 -2.89
CA ALA A 257 -26.04 -24.92 -3.54
C ALA A 257 -25.94 -24.91 -5.08
N ASN A 258 -26.63 -25.84 -5.74
CA ASN A 258 -26.56 -26.00 -7.21
C ASN A 258 -27.23 -24.86 -7.98
N GLY A 259 -28.28 -24.25 -7.39
CA GLY A 259 -28.77 -22.92 -7.73
C GLY A 259 -28.48 -22.02 -6.54
N GLY A 260 -28.09 -20.77 -6.75
CA GLY A 260 -27.70 -19.92 -5.62
C GLY A 260 -28.86 -19.63 -4.68
N GLY A 261 -28.51 -19.04 -3.54
CA GLY A 261 -29.38 -18.99 -2.39
C GLY A 261 -29.69 -17.57 -1.96
N ASN A 262 -30.03 -17.45 -0.68
CA ASN A 262 -30.19 -16.17 -0.02
C ASN A 262 -28.98 -15.26 -0.28
N ASN A 263 -29.25 -13.98 -0.52
CA ASN A 263 -28.24 -12.98 -0.80
C ASN A 263 -27.70 -12.43 0.52
N PHE A 264 -26.61 -12.97 1.05
CA PHE A 264 -26.09 -12.54 2.35
C PHE A 264 -25.39 -11.18 2.33
N CYS A 265 -24.86 -10.73 1.18
CA CYS A 265 -23.93 -9.59 1.13
C CYS A 265 -24.47 -8.30 0.50
N GLY A 266 -25.59 -8.31 -0.21
CA GLY A 266 -26.02 -7.14 -1.00
C GLY A 266 -26.51 -7.48 -2.40
N GLU A 267 -27.41 -6.67 -2.97
CA GLU A 267 -27.90 -6.84 -4.35
C GLU A 267 -26.73 -7.07 -5.34
N GLY A 268 -26.91 -8.02 -6.27
CA GLY A 268 -25.87 -8.47 -7.20
C GLY A 268 -25.25 -9.84 -6.91
N SER A 269 -25.54 -10.44 -5.74
CA SER A 269 -25.15 -11.83 -5.42
C SER A 269 -26.32 -12.84 -5.42
N SER A 270 -27.48 -12.48 -5.97
CA SER A 270 -28.68 -13.33 -6.01
C SER A 270 -28.71 -14.32 -7.17
N GLY A 271 -29.31 -15.51 -6.97
CA GLY A 271 -29.36 -16.57 -7.98
C GLY A 271 -28.00 -17.27 -8.11
N GLU A 272 -27.69 -17.93 -9.24
CA GLU A 272 -26.46 -18.73 -9.40
C GLU A 272 -25.13 -17.99 -9.13
N SER A 273 -25.14 -16.65 -9.03
CA SER A 273 -23.94 -15.83 -8.81
C SER A 273 -23.23 -16.03 -7.47
N ASN A 274 -23.92 -16.52 -6.42
CA ASN A 274 -23.29 -16.81 -5.13
C ASN A 274 -23.14 -18.32 -4.83
N ALA A 275 -23.51 -19.18 -5.77
CA ALA A 275 -23.35 -20.62 -5.64
C ALA A 275 -21.89 -21.05 -5.86
N ILE A 276 -21.33 -21.77 -4.88
CA ILE A 276 -20.02 -22.42 -4.99
C ILE A 276 -20.17 -23.89 -4.55
N THR A 277 -20.30 -24.77 -5.55
CA THR A 277 -20.46 -26.23 -5.49
C THR A 277 -19.52 -26.96 -6.45
N GLY A 278 -18.71 -27.88 -5.95
CA GLY A 278 -17.97 -28.85 -6.77
C GLY A 278 -16.59 -28.38 -7.27
N ASN A 279 -15.81 -29.33 -7.77
CA ASN A 279 -14.35 -29.25 -7.96
C ASN A 279 -13.82 -28.20 -8.98
N LYS A 280 -14.67 -27.34 -9.58
CA LYS A 280 -14.28 -26.37 -10.64
C LYS A 280 -14.54 -24.89 -10.29
N ASP A 281 -14.75 -24.56 -9.02
CA ASP A 281 -15.37 -23.27 -8.66
C ASP A 281 -14.44 -22.09 -8.35
N VAL A 282 -13.18 -22.15 -8.77
CA VAL A 282 -12.29 -20.97 -8.74
C VAL A 282 -12.86 -19.85 -9.64
N ALA A 283 -13.43 -20.19 -10.78
CA ALA A 283 -14.04 -19.21 -11.69
C ALA A 283 -15.28 -18.53 -11.07
N LYS A 284 -16.13 -19.29 -10.35
CA LYS A 284 -17.29 -18.72 -9.65
C LYS A 284 -16.87 -17.86 -8.47
N ALA A 285 -15.90 -18.33 -7.67
CA ALA A 285 -15.32 -17.54 -6.59
C ALA A 285 -14.73 -16.22 -7.11
N THR A 286 -14.06 -16.25 -8.27
CA THR A 286 -13.51 -15.04 -8.89
C THR A 286 -14.61 -14.09 -9.36
N LYS A 287 -15.66 -14.59 -10.00
CA LYS A 287 -16.82 -13.75 -10.39
C LYS A 287 -17.49 -13.12 -9.18
N LEU A 288 -17.63 -13.87 -8.09
CA LEU A 288 -18.16 -13.36 -6.83
C LEU A 288 -17.23 -12.30 -6.23
N TRP A 289 -15.92 -12.51 -6.26
CA TRP A 289 -14.94 -11.51 -5.82
C TRP A 289 -15.06 -10.19 -6.60
N VAL A 290 -15.15 -10.25 -7.93
CA VAL A 290 -15.37 -9.06 -8.78
C VAL A 290 -16.65 -8.32 -8.38
N THR A 291 -17.69 -9.06 -7.99
CA THR A 291 -18.96 -8.48 -7.51
C THR A 291 -18.79 -7.82 -6.15
N ILE A 292 -18.05 -8.45 -5.23
CA ILE A 292 -17.71 -7.89 -3.91
C ILE A 292 -16.87 -6.61 -4.06
N VAL A 293 -15.90 -6.58 -4.97
CA VAL A 293 -15.10 -5.37 -5.24
C VAL A 293 -15.99 -4.21 -5.68
N LYS A 294 -16.92 -4.45 -6.62
CA LYS A 294 -17.91 -3.42 -7.04
C LYS A 294 -18.79 -2.96 -5.89
N LEU A 295 -19.18 -3.88 -4.99
CA LEU A 295 -19.93 -3.54 -3.79
C LEU A 295 -19.11 -2.66 -2.84
N CYS A 296 -17.82 -2.94 -2.68
CA CYS A 296 -16.92 -2.07 -1.93
C CYS A 296 -16.82 -0.68 -2.56
N ASP A 297 -16.65 -0.58 -3.87
CA ASP A 297 -16.62 0.72 -4.56
C ASP A 297 -17.91 1.52 -4.31
N ALA A 298 -19.07 0.86 -4.31
CA ALA A 298 -20.35 1.48 -4.01
C ALA A 298 -20.45 1.98 -2.55
N PHE A 299 -19.93 1.22 -1.58
CA PHE A 299 -19.86 1.67 -0.18
C PHE A 299 -18.94 2.88 0.01
N HIS A 300 -17.94 3.05 -0.86
CA HIS A 300 -16.89 4.06 -0.72
C HIS A 300 -17.27 5.42 -1.33
N GLY A 301 -18.54 5.62 -1.72
CA GLY A 301 -19.12 6.91 -2.11
C GLY A 301 -19.02 8.03 -1.04
N GLN A 302 -18.39 7.75 0.11
CA GLN A 302 -18.09 8.68 1.21
C GLN A 302 -16.61 8.51 1.60
N LYS A 303 -15.79 9.54 1.33
CA LYS A 303 -14.39 9.76 1.76
C LYS A 303 -13.71 8.56 2.44
N GLN A 304 -12.98 7.79 1.65
CA GLN A 304 -12.11 6.74 2.15
C GLN A 304 -11.06 7.30 3.11
N ALA A 305 -10.87 6.66 4.26
CA ALA A 305 -9.86 7.05 5.23
C ALA A 305 -8.46 6.92 4.61
N THR A 306 -7.58 7.88 4.88
CA THR A 306 -6.18 7.81 4.41
C THR A 306 -5.45 6.67 5.09
N LEU A 307 -4.69 5.91 4.31
CA LEU A 307 -3.84 4.83 4.79
C LEU A 307 -2.88 5.32 5.89
N THR A 308 -3.17 4.89 7.12
CA THR A 308 -2.40 5.16 8.32
C THR A 308 -2.45 3.95 9.25
N PRO A 309 -1.48 3.77 10.17
CA PRO A 309 -1.54 2.69 11.16
C PRO A 309 -2.82 2.71 12.00
N SER A 310 -3.30 3.89 12.39
CA SER A 310 -4.54 4.05 13.14
C SER A 310 -5.76 3.65 12.30
N ALA A 311 -5.85 4.06 11.04
CA ALA A 311 -6.95 3.68 10.16
C ALA A 311 -7.02 2.16 9.96
N LEU A 312 -5.86 1.48 9.79
CA LEU A 312 -5.80 0.01 9.71
C LEU A 312 -6.30 -0.65 11.00
N SER A 313 -5.86 -0.16 12.17
CA SER A 313 -6.33 -0.68 13.46
C SER A 313 -7.83 -0.48 13.63
N THR A 314 -8.36 0.70 13.28
CA THR A 314 -9.80 0.99 13.37
C THR A 314 -10.62 0.07 12.46
N ALA A 315 -10.17 -0.16 11.23
CA ALA A 315 -10.85 -1.07 10.30
C ALA A 315 -10.86 -2.51 10.83
N LEU A 316 -9.74 -3.00 11.38
CA LEU A 316 -9.68 -4.32 12.00
C LEU A 316 -10.59 -4.42 13.24
N THR A 317 -10.61 -3.41 14.10
CA THR A 317 -11.50 -3.37 15.26
C THR A 317 -12.98 -3.41 14.85
N ALA A 318 -13.35 -2.69 13.78
CA ALA A 318 -14.71 -2.73 13.25
C ALA A 318 -15.10 -4.14 12.81
N ILE A 319 -14.24 -4.83 12.05
CA ILE A 319 -14.46 -6.22 11.62
C ILE A 319 -14.60 -7.15 12.83
N PHE A 320 -13.66 -7.11 13.78
CA PHE A 320 -13.68 -7.97 14.95
C PHE A 320 -14.87 -7.69 15.88
N SER A 321 -15.46 -6.49 15.83
CA SER A 321 -16.65 -6.16 16.61
C SER A 321 -17.88 -6.98 16.21
N HIS A 322 -17.91 -7.56 15.01
CA HIS A 322 -19.01 -8.41 14.53
C HIS A 322 -18.94 -9.85 15.04
N ILE A 323 -17.78 -10.30 15.53
CA ILE A 323 -17.58 -11.70 15.90
C ILE A 323 -18.61 -12.13 16.96
N GLY A 324 -19.33 -13.19 16.63
CA GLY A 324 -20.33 -13.85 17.47
C GLY A 324 -21.64 -13.09 17.65
N ARG A 325 -21.85 -12.00 16.92
CA ARG A 325 -23.01 -11.11 17.11
C ARG A 325 -24.11 -11.31 16.06
N ASN A 326 -23.78 -11.80 14.88
CA ASN A 326 -24.73 -11.91 13.78
C ASN A 326 -25.45 -13.27 13.79
N TYR A 327 -26.57 -13.34 14.50
CA TYR A 327 -27.34 -14.58 14.59
C TYR A 327 -28.83 -14.36 14.81
N ILE A 328 -29.61 -15.37 14.44
CA ILE A 328 -31.03 -15.49 14.79
C ILE A 328 -31.29 -16.81 15.51
N ALA A 329 -32.23 -16.82 16.45
CA ALA A 329 -32.67 -18.06 17.10
C ALA A 329 -33.86 -18.64 16.34
N VAL A 330 -33.78 -19.93 15.98
CA VAL A 330 -34.86 -20.64 15.28
C VAL A 330 -35.54 -21.59 16.27
N THR A 331 -36.86 -21.43 16.42
CA THR A 331 -37.84 -22.23 17.21
C THR A 331 -37.60 -22.42 18.71
N VAL A 332 -36.38 -22.64 19.21
CA VAL A 332 -36.08 -22.81 20.65
C VAL A 332 -34.69 -22.24 20.96
N ALA A 333 -34.59 -21.35 21.95
CA ALA A 333 -33.28 -20.85 22.41
C ALA A 333 -32.45 -21.99 23.02
N PRO A 334 -31.14 -22.07 22.75
CA PRO A 334 -30.31 -23.13 23.30
C PRO A 334 -30.13 -22.98 24.82
N ALA A 335 -30.22 -24.08 25.55
CA ALA A 335 -29.94 -24.14 26.98
C ALA A 335 -28.43 -24.27 27.32
N HIS A 336 -27.54 -24.25 26.32
CA HIS A 336 -26.13 -24.65 26.49
C HIS A 336 -25.16 -23.46 26.49
N THR A 337 -24.48 -23.25 27.61
CA THR A 337 -23.39 -22.25 27.80
C THR A 337 -22.21 -22.48 26.85
N ALA A 338 -21.89 -23.73 26.51
CA ALA A 338 -20.82 -24.07 25.56
C ALA A 338 -21.06 -23.51 24.14
N LEU A 339 -22.33 -23.29 23.75
CA LEU A 339 -22.67 -22.67 22.47
C LEU A 339 -22.40 -21.17 22.46
N VAL A 340 -22.50 -20.51 23.62
CA VAL A 340 -22.18 -19.08 23.78
C VAL A 340 -20.68 -18.86 23.62
N GLU A 341 -19.85 -19.73 24.20
CA GLU A 341 -18.39 -19.65 24.11
C GLU A 341 -17.90 -19.88 22.69
N LYS A 342 -18.37 -20.94 22.03
CA LYS A 342 -17.96 -21.24 20.64
C LYS A 342 -18.35 -20.12 19.68
N ARG A 343 -19.53 -19.52 19.86
CA ARG A 343 -20.04 -18.43 19.02
C ARG A 343 -19.14 -17.20 19.00
N ARG A 344 -18.39 -16.94 20.08
CA ARG A 344 -17.44 -15.81 20.16
C ARG A 344 -16.27 -15.92 19.18
N HIS A 345 -16.23 -16.94 18.32
CA HIS A 345 -15.25 -17.09 17.25
C HIS A 345 -15.87 -17.06 15.85
N PHE A 346 -17.18 -16.82 15.70
CA PHE A 346 -17.84 -16.84 14.39
C PHE A 346 -17.93 -15.45 13.79
N LEU A 347 -17.41 -15.26 12.59
CA LEU A 347 -17.65 -14.04 11.81
C LEU A 347 -18.73 -14.33 10.76
N GLY A 348 -19.86 -13.61 10.81
CA GLY A 348 -20.98 -13.74 9.87
C GLY A 348 -22.23 -14.44 10.43
N PHE A 349 -23.27 -14.45 9.60
CA PHE A 349 -24.63 -14.86 9.92
C PHE A 349 -24.72 -16.35 10.21
N HIS A 350 -25.42 -16.68 11.29
CA HIS A 350 -25.76 -18.05 11.63
C HIS A 350 -27.09 -18.17 12.37
N THR A 351 -27.74 -19.31 12.19
CA THR A 351 -28.94 -19.65 12.97
C THR A 351 -28.56 -20.50 14.18
N ILE A 352 -29.15 -20.17 15.30
CA ILE A 352 -28.96 -20.91 16.54
C ILE A 352 -30.11 -21.90 16.72
N TYR A 353 -29.74 -23.15 17.01
CA TYR A 353 -30.62 -24.27 17.30
C TYR A 353 -29.99 -25.18 18.39
N LYS A 354 -30.73 -26.19 18.86
CA LYS A 354 -30.34 -27.08 19.97
C LYS A 354 -28.91 -27.64 19.86
N THR A 355 -28.45 -28.00 18.67
CA THR A 355 -27.13 -28.62 18.42
C THR A 355 -26.00 -27.61 18.15
N GLY A 356 -26.27 -26.31 18.22
CA GLY A 356 -25.34 -25.26 17.80
C GLY A 356 -25.27 -25.07 16.28
N PRO A 357 -24.75 -23.91 15.82
CA PRO A 357 -24.58 -23.65 14.40
C PRO A 357 -23.41 -24.44 13.82
N SER A 358 -23.61 -24.96 12.61
CA SER A 358 -22.57 -25.47 11.73
C SER A 358 -22.36 -24.48 10.60
N CYS A 359 -21.10 -24.26 10.21
CA CYS A 359 -20.74 -23.39 9.09
C CYS A 359 -20.97 -24.11 7.75
N LYS A 360 -22.21 -24.54 7.54
CA LYS A 360 -22.70 -25.17 6.33
C LYS A 360 -23.76 -24.26 5.75
N ALA A 361 -23.63 -23.92 4.48
CA ALA A 361 -24.42 -22.88 3.84
C ALA A 361 -25.31 -23.42 2.70
N PRO A 362 -26.37 -24.20 2.96
CA PRO A 362 -27.32 -24.61 1.90
C PRO A 362 -28.08 -23.42 1.30
N ALA A 363 -28.80 -23.61 0.20
CA ALA A 363 -29.56 -22.54 -0.47
C ALA A 363 -30.48 -21.74 0.48
N ASN A 364 -31.15 -22.46 1.37
CA ASN A 364 -32.11 -21.97 2.37
C ASN A 364 -31.47 -21.74 3.76
N THR A 365 -30.20 -21.33 3.81
CA THR A 365 -29.41 -21.22 5.05
C THR A 365 -30.13 -20.45 6.17
N ALA A 366 -30.78 -19.33 5.87
CA ALA A 366 -31.37 -18.49 6.91
C ALA A 366 -32.63 -19.07 7.57
N THR A 367 -33.30 -20.01 6.92
CA THR A 367 -34.44 -20.71 7.51
C THR A 367 -34.06 -22.09 8.04
N THR A 368 -32.82 -22.55 7.80
CA THR A 368 -32.38 -23.88 8.19
C THR A 368 -31.72 -23.83 9.56
N ALA A 369 -32.32 -24.54 10.52
CA ALA A 369 -31.85 -24.58 11.90
C ALA A 369 -30.40 -25.11 12.01
N GLY A 370 -29.55 -24.38 12.74
CA GLY A 370 -28.15 -24.78 13.00
C GLY A 370 -27.23 -24.65 11.79
N LYS A 371 -27.56 -23.77 10.84
CA LYS A 371 -26.76 -23.47 9.63
C LYS A 371 -26.38 -22.00 9.56
N GLY A 372 -25.38 -21.67 8.74
CA GLY A 372 -24.97 -20.29 8.60
C GLY A 372 -23.92 -20.06 7.52
N VAL A 373 -23.81 -18.80 7.11
CA VAL A 373 -22.79 -18.28 6.21
C VAL A 373 -21.82 -17.45 7.03
N PHE A 374 -20.91 -18.15 7.69
CA PHE A 374 -19.91 -17.57 8.58
C PHE A 374 -18.53 -18.20 8.36
N ILE A 375 -17.56 -17.87 9.19
CA ILE A 375 -16.27 -18.56 9.30
C ILE A 375 -16.02 -18.82 10.79
N ASP A 376 -15.62 -20.04 11.14
CA ASP A 376 -15.24 -20.40 12.51
C ASP A 376 -13.74 -20.15 12.75
N TYR A 377 -13.41 -19.11 13.52
CA TYR A 377 -12.04 -18.76 13.89
C TYR A 377 -11.54 -19.44 15.17
N SER A 378 -12.27 -20.42 15.73
CA SER A 378 -11.88 -21.03 17.02
C SER A 378 -10.55 -21.78 17.01
N ALA A 379 -9.98 -22.03 15.83
CA ALA A 379 -8.71 -22.72 15.67
C ALA A 379 -7.49 -21.78 15.59
N LYS A 380 -7.71 -20.45 15.54
CA LYS A 380 -6.67 -19.43 15.36
C LYS A 380 -6.19 -18.82 16.67
#